data_AF-A0A2V8VC52-F1
#
_entry.id   AF-A0A2V8VC52-F1
#
_cell.length_a   1.000
_cell.length_b   1.000
_cell.length_c   1.000
_cell.angle_alpha   90.00
_cell.angle_beta   90.00
_cell.angle_gamma   90.00
#
_symmetry.space_group_name_H-M   'P 1'
#
loop_
_entity.id
_entity.type
_entity.pdbx_description
1 polymer ?
#
loop_
_entity_poly.entity_id
_entity_poly.type
_entity_poly.pdbx_seq_one_letter_code
_entity_poly.pdbx_strand_id
1 'polypeptide(L)'
;MALPVPERHPLRVLFSTLCRKNVLGVARLQRPDIADYLGDLLSRFVHVDELRRVRDAMGRPLEDVGEMLLEADRRERTGYFLPAREVRRHIGDFILFFLGMFPEWVKAHATTRLPGMYVEWSKEGKRSYRIVSEFRFGPFEREASFYAALADHFEVCAFGLNLVRDDMRKLSDPRYAWIRAALD
;
A
#
# COMPACT_ATOMS: atom_id res chain seq x y z
N MET A 1 19.94 2.00 -1.40
CA MET A 1 18.78 1.75 -2.28
C MET A 1 18.62 0.24 -2.33
N ALA A 2 17.58 -0.29 -1.69
CA ALA A 2 17.32 -1.72 -1.73
C ALA A 2 17.06 -2.15 -3.18
N LEU A 3 17.59 -3.30 -3.58
CA LEU A 3 17.31 -3.84 -4.91
C LEU A 3 15.84 -4.29 -4.95
N PRO A 4 15.08 -3.97 -6.01
CA PRO A 4 13.70 -4.40 -6.12
C PRO A 4 13.63 -5.93 -6.13
N VAL A 5 12.62 -6.49 -5.49
CA VAL A 5 12.33 -7.93 -5.53
C VAL A 5 12.16 -8.37 -7.00
N PRO A 6 12.98 -9.30 -7.53
CA PRO A 6 12.90 -9.73 -8.92
C PRO A 6 11.51 -10.24 -9.30
N GLU A 7 11.10 -10.07 -10.56
CA GLU A 7 9.77 -10.48 -11.04
C GLU A 7 9.45 -11.95 -10.78
N ARG A 8 10.45 -12.83 -10.93
CA ARG A 8 10.31 -14.28 -10.71
C ARG A 8 10.62 -14.71 -9.28
N HIS A 9 10.77 -13.76 -8.36
CA HIS A 9 11.08 -14.08 -6.97
C HIS A 9 9.87 -14.79 -6.33
N PRO A 10 10.07 -15.92 -5.61
CA PRO A 10 8.97 -16.69 -5.01
C PRO A 10 8.03 -15.87 -4.12
N LEU A 11 8.55 -14.89 -3.37
CA LEU A 11 7.71 -13.99 -2.56
C LEU A 11 6.78 -13.11 -3.42
N ARG A 12 7.25 -12.63 -4.57
CA ARG A 12 6.43 -11.80 -5.46
C ARG A 12 5.32 -12.62 -6.11
N VAL A 13 5.64 -13.85 -6.50
CA VAL A 13 4.65 -14.84 -6.97
C VAL A 13 3.63 -15.14 -5.88
N LEU A 14 4.09 -15.39 -4.65
CA LEU A 14 3.20 -15.63 -3.52
C LEU A 14 2.24 -14.45 -3.30
N PHE A 15 2.75 -13.22 -3.21
CA PHE A 15 1.91 -12.05 -2.99
C PHE A 15 0.92 -11.82 -4.13
N SER A 16 1.35 -11.93 -5.39
CA SER A 16 0.44 -11.77 -6.52
C SER A 16 -0.65 -12.85 -6.55
N THR A 17 -0.31 -14.11 -6.24
CA THR A 17 -1.30 -15.20 -6.11
C THR A 17 -2.31 -14.93 -4.99
N LEU A 18 -1.84 -14.56 -3.79
CA LEU A 18 -2.71 -14.29 -2.65
C LEU A 18 -3.61 -13.07 -2.91
N CYS A 19 -3.06 -11.99 -3.46
CA CYS A 19 -3.82 -10.80 -3.82
C CYS A 19 -4.88 -11.11 -4.88
N ARG A 20 -4.53 -11.81 -5.97
CA ARG A 20 -5.52 -12.23 -6.98
C ARG A 20 -6.65 -13.08 -6.38
N LYS A 21 -6.29 -14.11 -5.60
CA LYS A 21 -7.27 -14.98 -4.93
C LYS A 21 -8.26 -14.16 -4.08
N ASN A 22 -7.74 -13.29 -3.23
CA ASN A 22 -8.57 -12.60 -2.24
C ASN A 22 -9.31 -11.38 -2.81
N VAL A 23 -8.66 -10.59 -3.67
CA VAL A 23 -9.25 -9.39 -4.27
C VAL A 23 -10.31 -9.75 -5.32
N LEU A 24 -9.99 -10.69 -6.24
CA LEU A 24 -10.92 -11.08 -7.31
C LEU A 24 -11.97 -12.08 -6.82
N GLY A 25 -11.58 -13.02 -5.96
CA GLY A 25 -12.45 -14.10 -5.50
C GLY A 25 -13.34 -13.70 -4.33
N VAL A 26 -12.72 -13.34 -3.20
CA VAL A 26 -13.46 -13.13 -1.94
C VAL A 26 -14.05 -11.73 -1.85
N ALA A 27 -13.23 -10.70 -2.09
CA ALA A 27 -13.67 -9.31 -2.12
C ALA A 27 -14.46 -8.96 -3.40
N ARG A 28 -14.45 -9.86 -4.40
CA ARG A 28 -15.21 -9.77 -5.66
C ARG A 28 -14.98 -8.47 -6.44
N LEU A 29 -13.81 -7.85 -6.27
CA LEU A 29 -13.42 -6.69 -7.04
C LEU A 29 -12.90 -7.17 -8.39
N GLN A 30 -13.67 -6.99 -9.47
CA GLN A 30 -13.35 -7.46 -10.82
C GLN A 30 -12.29 -6.59 -11.52
N ARG A 31 -11.15 -6.38 -10.85
CA ARG A 31 -10.04 -5.53 -11.29
C ARG A 31 -8.70 -6.25 -11.10
N PRO A 32 -8.29 -7.08 -12.09
CA PRO A 32 -7.02 -7.82 -12.04
C PRO A 32 -5.80 -6.90 -11.89
N ASP A 33 -5.84 -5.74 -12.52
CA ASP A 33 -4.83 -4.69 -12.43
C ASP A 33 -4.64 -4.18 -10.99
N ILE A 34 -5.73 -3.98 -10.24
CA ILE A 34 -5.65 -3.61 -8.82
C ILE A 34 -5.08 -4.76 -8.00
N ALA A 35 -5.52 -6.00 -8.24
CA ALA A 35 -4.99 -7.16 -7.53
C ALA A 35 -3.46 -7.32 -7.74
N ASP A 36 -2.99 -7.11 -8.97
CA ASP A 36 -1.57 -7.16 -9.32
C ASP A 36 -0.79 -6.02 -8.65
N TYR A 37 -1.34 -4.81 -8.67
CA TYR A 37 -0.77 -3.66 -7.97
C TYR A 37 -0.59 -3.92 -6.47
N LEU A 38 -1.58 -4.53 -5.81
CA LEU A 38 -1.50 -4.86 -4.39
C LEU A 38 -0.42 -5.92 -4.11
N GLY A 39 -0.27 -6.92 -4.99
CA GLY A 39 0.82 -7.91 -4.88
C GLY A 39 2.21 -7.27 -5.02
N ASP A 40 2.35 -6.35 -5.96
CA ASP A 40 3.58 -5.57 -6.14
C ASP A 40 3.83 -4.59 -4.99
N LEU A 41 2.79 -3.98 -4.43
CA LEU A 41 2.86 -3.13 -3.23
C LEU A 41 3.40 -3.93 -2.04
N LEU A 42 2.86 -5.12 -1.78
CA LEU A 42 3.37 -5.99 -0.72
C LEU A 42 4.84 -6.37 -0.96
N SER A 43 5.19 -6.68 -2.20
CA SER A 43 6.57 -7.02 -2.59
C SER A 43 7.54 -5.86 -2.36
N ARG A 44 7.15 -4.62 -2.69
CA ARG A 44 7.96 -3.43 -2.46
C ARG A 44 8.19 -3.19 -0.97
N PHE A 45 7.13 -3.28 -0.16
CA PHE A 45 7.19 -2.95 1.27
C PHE A 45 7.82 -4.03 2.16
N VAL A 46 8.29 -5.14 1.59
CA VAL A 46 9.24 -6.04 2.26
C VAL A 46 10.52 -5.28 2.66
N HIS A 47 10.94 -4.30 1.85
CA HIS A 47 12.09 -3.48 2.16
C HIS A 47 11.68 -2.27 3.00
N VAL A 48 12.19 -2.19 4.22
CA VAL A 48 11.93 -1.05 5.14
C VAL A 48 12.34 0.29 4.51
N ASP A 49 13.36 0.30 3.66
CA ASP A 49 13.77 1.49 2.91
C ASP A 49 12.66 2.03 1.98
N GLU A 50 11.82 1.15 1.43
CA GLU A 50 10.68 1.57 0.61
C GLU A 50 9.58 2.18 1.47
N LEU A 51 9.33 1.64 2.68
CA LEU A 51 8.42 2.26 3.64
C LEU A 51 8.89 3.66 4.05
N ARG A 52 10.22 3.85 4.20
CA ARG A 52 10.89 5.08 4.64
C ARG A 52 11.40 5.94 3.46
N ARG A 53 10.82 5.76 2.27
CA ARG A 53 11.30 6.39 1.03
C ARG A 53 11.14 7.91 1.02
N VAL A 54 10.07 8.43 1.62
CA VAL A 54 9.80 9.87 1.66
C VAL A 54 10.75 10.54 2.63
N ARG A 55 11.37 11.65 2.19
CA ARG A 55 12.32 12.43 2.99
C ARG A 55 11.91 13.90 3.01
N ASP A 56 12.14 14.54 4.16
CA ASP A 56 12.00 15.99 4.29
C ASP A 56 13.14 16.75 3.60
N ALA A 57 13.08 18.08 3.67
CA ALA A 57 14.10 18.97 3.10
C ALA A 57 15.50 18.78 3.72
N MET A 58 15.59 18.19 4.93
CA MET A 58 16.84 17.89 5.64
C MET A 58 17.32 16.46 5.38
N GLY A 59 16.62 15.70 4.52
CA GLY A 59 16.97 14.33 4.16
C GLY A 59 16.54 13.27 5.18
N ARG A 60 15.79 13.64 6.22
CA ARG A 60 15.30 12.70 7.24
C ARG A 60 14.13 11.89 6.69
N PRO A 61 14.12 10.56 6.89
CA PRO A 61 12.98 9.73 6.47
C PRO A 61 11.73 10.08 7.28
N LEU A 62 10.59 10.19 6.60
CA LEU A 62 9.29 10.48 7.20
C LEU A 62 8.51 9.18 7.40
N GLU A 63 8.05 8.94 8.62
CA GLU A 63 7.22 7.77 8.99
C GLU A 63 5.82 8.16 9.45
N ASP A 64 5.60 9.44 9.76
CA ASP A 64 4.30 9.98 10.10
C ASP A 64 3.55 10.45 8.84
N VAL A 65 2.29 10.03 8.71
CA VAL A 65 1.44 10.38 7.56
C VAL A 65 1.23 11.90 7.48
N GLY A 66 1.09 12.58 8.62
CA GLY A 66 0.96 14.03 8.67
C GLY A 66 2.20 14.75 8.14
N GLU A 67 3.39 14.30 8.54
CA GLU A 67 4.64 14.83 8.00
C GLU A 67 4.78 14.60 6.49
N MET A 68 4.41 13.41 6.00
CA MET A 68 4.42 13.12 4.56
C MET A 68 3.46 14.03 3.78
N LEU A 69 2.27 14.33 4.33
CA LEU A 69 1.32 15.26 3.72
C LEU A 69 1.88 16.68 3.64
N LEU A 70 2.50 17.16 4.73
CA LEU A 70 3.15 18.47 4.74
C LEU A 70 4.25 18.57 3.68
N GLU A 71 5.03 17.51 3.52
CA GLU A 71 6.07 17.45 2.49
C GLU A 71 5.49 17.40 1.07
N ALA A 72 4.38 16.68 0.85
CA ALA A 72 3.67 16.69 -0.43
C ALA A 72 3.17 18.10 -0.80
N ASP A 73 2.48 18.77 0.13
CA ASP A 73 1.96 20.13 -0.05
C ASP A 73 3.08 21.15 -0.26
N ARG A 74 4.22 20.98 0.44
CA ARG A 74 5.40 21.82 0.25
C ARG A 74 5.95 21.69 -1.18
N ARG A 75 6.14 20.45 -1.67
CA ARG A 75 6.65 20.20 -3.03
C ARG A 75 5.75 20.80 -4.10
N GLU A 76 4.44 20.63 -3.94
CA GLU A 76 3.43 21.19 -4.84
C GLU A 76 3.51 22.72 -4.90
N ARG A 77 3.56 23.41 -3.74
CA ARG A 77 3.70 24.87 -3.67
C ARG A 77 5.00 25.39 -4.30
N THR A 78 6.05 24.59 -4.29
CA THR A 78 7.35 24.94 -4.93
C THR A 78 7.42 24.60 -6.42
N GLY A 79 6.32 24.13 -7.04
CA GLY A 79 6.25 23.79 -8.46
C GLY A 79 6.81 22.41 -8.82
N TYR A 80 7.16 21.58 -7.83
CA TYR A 80 7.68 20.23 -8.03
C TYR A 80 6.53 19.22 -8.09
N PHE A 81 5.70 19.32 -9.14
CA PHE A 81 4.47 18.54 -9.27
C PHE A 81 4.69 17.02 -9.38
N LEU A 82 5.70 16.57 -10.14
CA LEU A 82 5.98 15.12 -10.27
C LEU A 82 6.48 14.51 -8.95
N PRO A 83 7.47 15.10 -8.24
CA PRO A 83 7.83 14.64 -6.91
C PRO A 83 6.68 14.71 -5.90
N ALA A 84 5.80 15.71 -5.97
CA ALA A 84 4.63 15.81 -5.10
C ALA A 84 3.64 14.66 -5.37
N ARG A 85 3.37 14.35 -6.65
CA ARG A 85 2.55 13.20 -7.07
C ARG A 85 3.10 11.88 -6.53
N GLU A 86 4.40 11.67 -6.62
CA GLU A 86 5.04 10.46 -6.10
C GLU A 86 4.93 10.33 -4.58
N VAL A 87 5.00 11.44 -3.83
CA VAL A 87 4.74 11.43 -2.39
C VAL A 87 3.26 11.12 -2.11
N ARG A 88 2.32 11.71 -2.85
CA ARG A 88 0.88 11.40 -2.74
C ARG A 88 0.60 9.92 -2.99
N ARG A 89 1.18 9.34 -4.04
CA ARG A 89 1.09 7.91 -4.32
C ARG A 89 1.62 7.09 -3.14
N HIS A 90 2.79 7.44 -2.61
CA HIS A 90 3.38 6.76 -1.46
C HIS A 90 2.49 6.82 -0.22
N ILE A 91 1.89 7.98 0.07
CA ILE A 91 0.95 8.14 1.19
C ILE A 91 -0.25 7.18 1.03
N GLY A 92 -0.83 7.12 -0.17
CA GLY A 92 -1.89 6.17 -0.49
C GLY A 92 -1.47 4.71 -0.28
N ASP A 93 -0.30 4.32 -0.79
CA ASP A 93 0.26 2.98 -0.66
C ASP A 93 0.52 2.62 0.81
N PHE A 94 1.16 3.52 1.56
CA PHE A 94 1.52 3.38 2.96
C PHE A 94 0.27 3.18 3.82
N ILE A 95 -0.73 4.05 3.67
CA ILE A 95 -1.97 3.94 4.43
C ILE A 95 -2.69 2.64 4.08
N LEU A 96 -2.82 2.30 2.79
CA LEU A 96 -3.50 1.09 2.36
C LEU A 96 -2.84 -0.18 2.93
N PHE A 97 -1.51 -0.20 2.95
CA PHE A 97 -0.73 -1.26 3.56
C PHE A 97 -1.03 -1.42 5.06
N PHE A 98 -0.97 -0.34 5.84
CA PHE A 98 -1.21 -0.41 7.28
C PHE A 98 -2.66 -0.76 7.62
N LEU A 99 -3.63 -0.18 6.91
CA LEU A 99 -5.05 -0.50 7.13
C LEU A 99 -5.38 -1.95 6.74
N GLY A 100 -4.73 -2.49 5.71
CA GLY A 100 -4.95 -3.86 5.26
C GLY A 100 -4.20 -4.91 6.09
N MET A 101 -2.88 -4.75 6.19
CA MET A 101 -1.97 -5.75 6.78
C MET A 101 -1.84 -5.64 8.30
N PHE A 102 -2.06 -4.45 8.88
CA PHE A 102 -1.85 -4.18 10.31
C PHE A 102 -2.99 -3.39 10.98
N PRO A 103 -4.28 -3.72 10.74
CA PRO A 103 -5.40 -2.95 11.32
C PRO A 103 -5.43 -2.99 12.85
N GLU A 104 -4.92 -4.04 13.50
CA GLU A 104 -4.83 -4.10 14.96
C GLU A 104 -3.87 -3.04 15.51
N TRP A 105 -2.73 -2.85 14.84
CA TRP A 105 -1.76 -1.81 15.19
C TRP A 105 -2.38 -0.42 15.01
N VAL A 106 -3.08 -0.18 13.89
CA VAL A 106 -3.80 1.08 13.64
C VAL A 106 -4.84 1.34 14.74
N LYS A 107 -5.65 0.33 15.10
CA LYS A 107 -6.65 0.47 16.19
C LYS A 107 -6.01 0.78 17.54
N ALA A 108 -4.89 0.12 17.88
CA ALA A 108 -4.19 0.32 19.14
C ALA A 108 -3.53 1.71 19.25
N HIS A 109 -3.08 2.28 18.13
CA HIS A 109 -2.47 3.62 18.10
C HIS A 109 -3.51 4.74 17.94
N ALA A 110 -4.72 4.42 17.44
CA ALA A 110 -5.84 5.35 17.39
C ALA A 110 -6.27 5.82 18.79
N THR A 111 -6.27 4.92 19.78
CA THR A 111 -6.70 5.25 21.15
C THR A 111 -5.74 6.19 21.87
N THR A 112 -4.46 6.23 21.47
CA THR A 112 -3.41 7.04 22.10
C THR A 112 -3.13 8.35 21.38
N ARG A 113 -3.39 8.45 20.06
CA ARG A 113 -3.06 9.66 19.27
C ARG A 113 -4.28 10.43 18.76
N LEU A 114 -5.27 9.77 18.18
CA LEU A 114 -6.41 10.39 17.48
C LEU A 114 -7.64 9.45 17.48
N PRO A 115 -8.73 9.75 18.21
CA PRO A 115 -9.98 9.01 18.10
C PRO A 115 -10.44 8.94 16.63
N GLY A 116 -10.71 7.74 16.13
CA GLY A 116 -11.13 7.56 14.74
C GLY A 116 -10.01 7.54 13.69
N MET A 117 -8.74 7.39 14.09
CA MET A 117 -7.59 7.33 13.18
C MET A 117 -7.78 6.41 11.97
N TYR A 118 -8.44 5.25 12.13
CA TYR A 118 -8.75 4.36 11.01
C TYR A 118 -9.60 5.05 9.91
N VAL A 119 -10.64 5.77 10.32
CA VAL A 119 -11.55 6.48 9.40
C VAL A 119 -10.81 7.63 8.73
N GLU A 120 -10.04 8.40 9.50
CA GLU A 120 -9.27 9.53 8.97
C GLU A 120 -8.18 9.07 7.99
N TRP A 121 -7.45 8.01 8.33
CA TRP A 121 -6.47 7.40 7.43
C TRP A 121 -7.16 6.86 6.17
N SER A 122 -8.31 6.19 6.29
CA SER A 122 -9.06 5.72 5.12
C SER A 122 -9.46 6.88 4.21
N LYS A 123 -9.94 8.01 4.76
CA LYS A 123 -10.25 9.21 3.98
C LYS A 123 -9.00 9.76 3.28
N GLU A 124 -7.87 9.84 3.99
CA GLU A 124 -6.65 10.43 3.46
C GLU A 124 -5.98 9.54 2.39
N GLY A 125 -6.01 8.22 2.55
CA GLY A 125 -5.53 7.28 1.54
C GLY A 125 -6.33 7.40 0.24
N LYS A 126 -7.67 7.48 0.33
CA LYS A 126 -8.56 7.74 -0.82
C LYS A 126 -8.25 9.06 -1.49
N ARG A 127 -8.11 10.12 -0.69
CA ARG A 127 -7.80 11.46 -1.18
C ARG A 127 -6.46 11.49 -1.90
N SER A 128 -5.44 10.84 -1.34
CA SER A 128 -4.11 10.77 -1.92
C SER A 128 -4.11 10.12 -3.31
N TYR A 129 -4.77 8.98 -3.49
CA TYR A 129 -4.91 8.38 -4.82
C TYR A 129 -5.79 9.22 -5.76
N ARG A 130 -6.82 9.89 -5.25
CA ARG A 130 -7.65 10.78 -6.08
C ARG A 130 -6.83 11.96 -6.62
N ILE A 131 -5.99 12.57 -5.80
CA ILE A 131 -5.06 13.61 -6.25
C ILE A 131 -4.10 13.06 -7.31
N VAL A 132 -3.53 11.86 -7.12
CA VAL A 132 -2.67 11.21 -8.14
C VAL A 132 -3.42 11.02 -9.46
N SER A 133 -4.73 10.73 -9.41
CA SER A 133 -5.57 10.53 -10.58
C SER A 133 -5.89 11.82 -11.37
N GLU A 134 -5.66 12.99 -10.78
CA GLU A 134 -5.90 14.28 -11.44
C GLU A 134 -4.78 14.65 -12.45
N PHE A 135 -3.63 13.98 -12.34
CA PHE A 135 -2.49 14.17 -13.25
C PHE A 135 -2.76 13.46 -14.59
N ARG A 136 -3.38 14.17 -15.54
CA ARG A 136 -3.83 13.63 -16.84
C ARG A 136 -3.00 14.10 -18.03
N PHE A 137 -1.69 14.22 -17.87
CA PHE A 137 -0.80 14.68 -18.95
C PHE A 137 0.27 13.65 -19.28
N GLY A 138 0.60 13.54 -20.57
CA GLY A 138 1.66 12.67 -21.08
C GLY A 138 1.51 11.21 -20.62
N PRO A 139 2.54 10.60 -20.00
CA PRO A 139 2.50 9.18 -19.61
C PRO A 139 1.45 8.85 -18.53
N PHE A 140 0.95 9.86 -17.80
CA PHE A 140 0.06 9.64 -16.66
C PHE A 140 -1.42 9.47 -17.04
N GLU A 141 -1.80 9.73 -18.28
CA GLU A 141 -3.20 9.63 -18.71
C GLU A 141 -3.79 8.23 -18.49
N ARG A 142 -3.00 7.18 -18.73
CA ARG A 142 -3.40 5.78 -18.46
C ARG A 142 -3.41 5.47 -16.96
N GLU A 143 -2.48 6.04 -16.20
CA GLU A 143 -2.41 5.84 -14.75
C GLU A 143 -3.55 6.56 -14.01
N ALA A 144 -4.05 7.67 -14.56
CA ALA A 144 -5.10 8.46 -13.94
C ALA A 144 -6.37 7.64 -13.68
N SER A 145 -6.87 6.92 -14.68
CA SER A 145 -8.05 6.05 -14.52
C SER A 145 -7.81 4.90 -13.54
N PHE A 146 -6.59 4.37 -13.51
CA PHE A 146 -6.19 3.34 -12.55
C PHE A 146 -6.26 3.85 -11.11
N TYR A 147 -5.61 4.99 -10.80
CA TYR A 147 -5.61 5.54 -9.43
C TYR A 147 -6.97 6.08 -9.01
N ALA A 148 -7.79 6.58 -9.94
CA ALA A 148 -9.17 6.94 -9.65
C ALA A 148 -9.95 5.71 -9.15
N ALA A 149 -9.83 4.59 -9.85
CA ALA A 149 -10.48 3.36 -9.42
C ALA A 149 -9.91 2.79 -8.11
N LEU A 150 -8.60 2.90 -7.90
CA LEU A 150 -7.98 2.49 -6.64
C LEU A 150 -8.51 3.33 -5.46
N ALA A 151 -8.76 4.62 -5.68
CA ALA A 151 -9.37 5.51 -4.72
C ALA A 151 -10.87 5.22 -4.49
N ASP A 152 -11.60 4.78 -5.51
CA ASP A 152 -13.01 4.40 -5.41
C ASP A 152 -13.20 3.07 -4.65
N HIS A 153 -12.28 2.13 -4.86
CA HIS A 153 -12.31 0.79 -4.26
C HIS A 153 -11.39 0.64 -3.04
N PHE A 154 -10.94 1.74 -2.45
CA PHE A 154 -9.89 1.74 -1.42
C PHE A 154 -10.20 0.82 -0.24
N GLU A 155 -11.41 0.91 0.33
CA GLU A 155 -11.81 0.07 1.46
C GLU A 155 -11.88 -1.41 1.10
N VAL A 156 -12.33 -1.73 -0.13
CA VAL A 156 -12.36 -3.10 -0.66
C VAL A 156 -10.94 -3.63 -0.84
N CYS A 157 -10.00 -2.78 -1.26
CA CYS A 157 -8.58 -3.12 -1.36
C CYS A 157 -7.97 -3.40 0.02
N ALA A 158 -8.26 -2.55 1.01
CA ALA A 158 -7.80 -2.74 2.38
C ALA A 158 -8.34 -4.07 2.96
N PHE A 159 -9.62 -4.36 2.72
CA PHE A 159 -10.22 -5.64 3.09
C PHE A 159 -9.55 -6.83 2.37
N GLY A 160 -9.28 -6.71 1.08
CA GLY A 160 -8.55 -7.74 0.31
C GLY A 160 -7.16 -8.03 0.88
N LEU A 161 -6.40 -6.99 1.24
CA LEU A 161 -5.12 -7.13 1.93
C LEU A 161 -5.27 -7.77 3.31
N ASN A 162 -6.35 -7.50 4.02
CA ASN A 162 -6.63 -8.14 5.30
C ASN A 162 -6.79 -9.66 5.20
N LEU A 163 -7.47 -10.11 4.14
CA LEU A 163 -7.60 -11.53 3.82
C LEU A 163 -6.25 -12.15 3.44
N VAL A 164 -5.40 -11.42 2.69
CA VAL A 164 -4.03 -11.86 2.38
C VAL A 164 -3.22 -12.07 3.66
N ARG A 165 -3.27 -11.13 4.61
CA ARG A 165 -2.65 -11.27 5.93
C ARG A 165 -3.13 -12.52 6.65
N ASP A 166 -4.43 -12.81 6.63
CA ASP A 166 -5.00 -13.98 7.29
C ASP A 166 -4.56 -15.29 6.63
N ASP A 167 -4.47 -15.34 5.30
CA ASP A 167 -3.91 -16.48 4.59
C ASP A 167 -2.42 -16.68 4.92
N MET A 168 -1.63 -15.60 5.00
CA MET A 168 -0.22 -15.68 5.40
C MET A 168 -0.04 -16.19 6.84
N ARG A 169 -0.91 -15.77 7.77
CA ARG A 169 -0.91 -16.29 9.15
C ARG A 169 -1.19 -17.79 9.18
N LYS A 170 -2.13 -18.28 8.36
CA LYS A 170 -2.41 -19.73 8.24
C LYS A 170 -1.23 -20.51 7.65
N LEU A 171 -0.54 -19.95 6.65
CA LEU A 171 0.68 -20.56 6.08
C LEU A 171 1.86 -20.61 7.07
N SER A 172 1.84 -19.74 8.08
CA SER A 172 2.84 -19.67 9.14
C SER A 172 2.47 -20.52 10.37
N ASP A 173 1.34 -21.24 10.31
CA ASP A 173 0.84 -22.04 11.43
C ASP A 173 1.76 -23.25 11.69
N PRO A 174 2.21 -23.46 12.95
CA PRO A 174 3.04 -24.59 13.34
C PRO A 174 2.48 -25.96 12.95
N ARG A 175 1.17 -26.08 12.77
CA ARG A 175 0.51 -27.31 12.30
C ARG A 175 0.92 -27.72 10.88
N TYR A 176 1.49 -26.82 10.09
CA TYR A 176 2.07 -27.12 8.77
C TYR A 176 3.60 -27.19 8.81
N ALA A 177 4.23 -27.15 9.99
CA ALA A 177 5.68 -27.29 10.13
C ALA A 177 6.19 -28.64 9.61
N TRP A 178 5.36 -29.68 9.66
CA TRP A 178 5.69 -30.99 9.08
C TRP A 178 5.90 -30.95 7.56
N ILE A 179 5.21 -30.04 6.84
CA ILE A 179 5.40 -29.86 5.40
C ILE A 179 6.79 -29.30 5.12
N ARG A 180 7.29 -28.39 5.99
CA ARG A 180 8.66 -27.85 5.87
C ARG A 180 9.70 -28.94 6.16
N ALA A 181 9.49 -29.73 7.21
CA ALA A 181 10.37 -30.85 7.56
C ALA A 181 10.38 -32.01 6.54
N ALA A 182 9.40 -32.09 5.65
CA ALA A 182 9.32 -33.10 4.60
C ALA A 182 9.89 -32.62 3.25
N LEU A 183 10.24 -31.33 3.13
CA LEU A 183 10.84 -30.72 1.94
C LEU A 183 12.35 -30.46 2.09
N ASP A 184 12.88 -30.63 3.30
CA ASP A 184 14.32 -30.69 3.63
C ASP A 184 14.81 -32.16 3.62
#